data_AF-A0AAT9HHJ6-F1
#
_entry.id   AF-A0AAT9HHJ6-F1
#
_cell.length_a   1.000
_cell.length_b   1.000
_cell.length_c   1.000
_cell.angle_alpha   90.00
_cell.angle_beta   90.00
_cell.angle_gamma   90.00
#
_symmetry.space_group_name_H-M   'P 1'
#
loop_
_entity.id
_entity.type
_entity.pdbx_description
1 polymer ?
#
loop_
_entity_poly.entity_id
_entity_poly.type
_entity_poly.pdbx_seq_one_letter_code
_entity_poly.pdbx_strand_id
1 'polypeptide(L)'
;MRRHAAELREWFERNAGWALRTDADAARLRKTPGTLTDATHPAREAARSALPFTRRRYVLLCLALAALERGESQVALGRLAEQVVLAAADPELVAAGITFTLERRDERLDLAAVVRLLLRLGVLRRVAGHEDAYVSGSGDVLYDVRRRVLAGMPASLRGPSMVEAEGFEERLTEMTARTALDSDELRFRAIRWKLTRVLLDDPVLYYDDLADDELAYLTRQRGFITARINELTGLVPEVRAEGVAMVDPWTTSRTCACRNRAPTATSPCCWPGTWHGRPGPSSRRNWRSAYGNWPQSTAGSGPSRRGSRERSPNSSRRR
;
A
#
# COMPACT_ATOMS: atom_id res chain seq x y z
N MET A 1 -17.00 3.46 13.70
CA MET A 1 -16.53 2.48 12.68
C MET A 1 -17.64 1.54 12.22
N ARG A 2 -18.31 0.77 13.11
CA ARG A 2 -19.42 -0.14 12.71
C ARG A 2 -20.52 0.53 11.88
N ARG A 3 -20.90 1.77 12.21
CA ARG A 3 -21.92 2.56 11.49
C ARG A 3 -21.62 2.76 9.99
N HIS A 4 -20.35 2.90 9.62
CA HIS A 4 -19.92 3.13 8.23
C HIS A 4 -19.26 1.89 7.60
N ALA A 5 -19.29 0.74 8.28
CA ALA A 5 -18.54 -0.43 7.83
C ALA A 5 -19.04 -0.96 6.47
N ALA A 6 -20.35 -0.91 6.22
CA ALA A 6 -20.93 -1.33 4.95
C ALA A 6 -20.47 -0.41 3.80
N GLU A 7 -20.62 0.89 3.97
CA GLU A 7 -20.21 1.92 3.02
C GLU A 7 -18.71 1.85 2.70
N LEU A 8 -17.86 1.75 3.74
CA LEU A 8 -16.41 1.63 3.56
C LEU A 8 -16.01 0.34 2.85
N ARG A 9 -16.64 -0.79 3.19
CA ARG A 9 -16.36 -2.08 2.52
C ARG A 9 -16.68 -1.99 1.04
N GLU A 10 -17.84 -1.46 0.71
CA GLU A 10 -18.32 -1.30 -0.66
C GLU A 10 -17.43 -0.32 -1.46
N TRP A 11 -16.98 0.76 -0.82
CA TRP A 11 -16.04 1.71 -1.43
C TRP A 11 -14.69 1.06 -1.71
N PHE A 12 -14.07 0.40 -0.73
CA PHE A 12 -12.75 -0.20 -0.88
C PHE A 12 -12.74 -1.34 -1.92
N GLU A 13 -13.78 -2.16 -1.94
CA GLU A 13 -13.92 -3.24 -2.90
C GLU A 13 -14.08 -2.71 -4.34
N ARG A 14 -14.90 -1.66 -4.53
CA ARG A 14 -15.11 -1.09 -5.87
C ARG A 14 -13.92 -0.32 -6.39
N ASN A 15 -13.29 0.52 -5.57
CA ASN A 15 -12.30 1.49 -6.03
C ASN A 15 -10.86 0.97 -5.91
N ALA A 16 -10.53 0.17 -4.89
CA ALA A 16 -9.19 -0.36 -4.69
C ALA A 16 -9.13 -1.90 -4.77
N GLY A 17 -10.26 -2.61 -4.82
CA GLY A 17 -10.29 -4.06 -4.75
C GLY A 17 -9.73 -4.60 -3.42
N TRP A 18 -9.81 -3.81 -2.34
CA TRP A 18 -9.37 -4.21 -1.00
C TRP A 18 -10.54 -4.74 -0.18
N ALA A 19 -10.30 -5.80 0.59
CA ALA A 19 -11.31 -6.39 1.44
C ALA A 19 -11.24 -5.82 2.86
N LEU A 20 -12.34 -5.21 3.33
CA LEU A 20 -12.47 -4.74 4.70
C LEU A 20 -13.18 -5.80 5.57
N ARG A 21 -12.41 -6.44 6.46
CA ARG A 21 -12.95 -7.33 7.49
C ARG A 21 -13.20 -6.53 8.77
N THR A 22 -14.39 -6.67 9.32
CA THR A 22 -14.78 -6.03 10.59
C THR A 22 -15.32 -7.09 11.52
N ASP A 23 -14.83 -7.11 12.74
CA ASP A 23 -15.25 -7.99 13.81
C ASP A 23 -15.60 -7.15 15.06
N ALA A 24 -16.00 -7.81 16.15
CA ALA A 24 -16.32 -7.17 17.40
C ALA A 24 -15.14 -6.35 17.95
N ASP A 25 -13.92 -6.90 17.85
CA ASP A 25 -12.72 -6.40 18.52
C ASP A 25 -11.72 -5.71 17.59
N ALA A 26 -11.87 -5.88 16.26
CA ALA A 26 -10.91 -5.38 15.29
C ALA A 26 -11.54 -5.08 13.93
N ALA A 27 -10.89 -4.18 13.19
CA ALA A 27 -11.14 -3.98 11.77
C ALA A 27 -9.82 -4.05 11.01
N ARG A 28 -9.79 -4.82 9.93
CA ARG A 28 -8.62 -5.02 9.09
C ARG A 28 -8.96 -4.79 7.63
N LEU A 29 -8.26 -3.84 7.03
CA LEU A 29 -8.25 -3.63 5.59
C LEU A 29 -7.12 -4.49 4.98
N ARG A 30 -7.48 -5.48 4.16
CA ARG A 30 -6.52 -6.30 3.42
C ARG A 30 -6.08 -5.53 2.18
N LYS A 31 -4.98 -4.79 2.33
CA LYS A 31 -4.36 -4.04 1.25
C LYS A 31 -3.50 -4.95 0.38
N THR A 32 -3.63 -4.79 -0.92
CA THR A 32 -2.66 -5.22 -1.93
C THR A 32 -2.03 -3.94 -2.48
N PRO A 33 -0.69 -3.80 -2.48
CA PRO A 33 -0.06 -2.60 -2.98
C PRO A 33 -0.31 -2.42 -4.49
N GLY A 34 -0.22 -1.18 -4.97
CA GLY A 34 -0.31 -0.88 -6.39
C GLY A 34 0.96 -1.27 -7.16
N THR A 35 2.11 -1.20 -6.48
CA THR A 35 3.43 -1.57 -7.00
C THR A 35 4.05 -2.59 -6.06
N LEU A 36 4.36 -3.80 -6.56
CA LEU A 36 4.85 -4.91 -5.72
C LEU A 36 6.33 -4.78 -5.36
N THR A 37 7.10 -4.06 -6.18
CA THR A 37 8.55 -3.90 -6.07
C THR A 37 8.97 -2.68 -5.25
N ASP A 38 8.03 -1.95 -4.67
CA ASP A 38 8.35 -0.78 -3.87
C ASP A 38 8.84 -1.15 -2.46
N ALA A 39 10.12 -0.87 -2.20
CA ALA A 39 10.77 -1.12 -0.92
C ALA A 39 10.69 0.07 0.06
N THR A 40 9.98 1.16 -0.26
CA THR A 40 9.95 2.38 0.57
C THR A 40 9.08 2.28 1.83
N HIS A 41 8.24 1.23 1.91
CA HIS A 41 7.30 1.00 3.02
C HIS A 41 7.65 -0.22 3.91
N PRO A 42 8.87 -0.30 4.49
CA PRO A 42 9.21 -1.43 5.35
C PRO A 42 8.41 -1.39 6.66
N ALA A 43 8.14 -2.56 7.24
CA ALA A 43 7.72 -2.66 8.63
C ALA A 43 8.78 -1.99 9.52
N ARG A 44 8.32 -1.15 10.45
CA ARG A 44 9.18 -0.40 11.37
C ARG A 44 8.97 -0.88 12.79
N GLU A 45 10.05 -0.97 13.54
CA GLU A 45 9.99 -1.31 14.96
C GLU A 45 9.07 -0.36 15.73
N ALA A 46 8.43 -0.87 16.79
CA ALA A 46 7.58 -0.07 17.65
C ALA A 46 8.29 0.88 18.62
N ALA A 47 9.63 0.88 18.59
CA ALA A 47 10.49 1.72 19.39
C ALA A 47 10.65 3.13 18.80
N ARG A 48 11.22 4.05 19.60
CA ARG A 48 11.44 5.45 19.19
C ARG A 48 12.31 5.60 17.95
N SER A 49 13.26 4.68 17.73
CA SER A 49 14.15 4.70 16.56
C SER A 49 13.47 4.30 15.25
N ALA A 50 12.30 3.64 15.30
CA ALA A 50 11.49 3.21 14.15
C ALA A 50 12.32 2.59 13.01
N LEU A 51 13.34 1.81 13.36
CA LEU A 51 14.26 1.20 12.40
C LEU A 51 13.49 0.24 11.48
N PRO A 52 13.83 0.22 10.17
CA PRO A 52 13.21 -0.69 9.22
C PRO A 52 13.58 -2.14 9.54
N PHE A 53 12.66 -3.06 9.28
CA PHE A 53 12.91 -4.48 9.47
C PHE A 53 13.91 -4.99 8.44
N THR A 54 14.88 -5.76 8.93
CA THR A 54 15.83 -6.50 8.10
C THR A 54 15.19 -7.79 7.60
N ARG A 55 15.81 -8.44 6.60
CA ARG A 55 15.42 -9.80 6.14
C ARG A 55 15.24 -10.76 7.33
N ARG A 56 16.18 -10.72 8.29
CA ARG A 56 16.17 -11.54 9.50
C ARG A 56 14.88 -11.33 10.33
N ARG A 57 14.48 -10.07 10.55
CA ARG A 57 13.26 -9.74 11.31
C ARG A 57 11.98 -10.14 10.58
N TYR A 58 11.94 -10.09 9.25
CA TYR A 58 10.78 -10.59 8.49
C TYR A 58 10.62 -12.11 8.59
N VAL A 59 11.73 -12.87 8.54
CA VAL A 59 11.65 -14.33 8.76
C VAL A 59 11.17 -14.64 10.16
N LEU A 60 11.73 -13.98 11.18
CA LEU A 60 11.27 -14.12 12.57
C LEU A 60 9.78 -13.76 12.74
N LEU A 61 9.29 -12.75 12.04
CA LEU A 61 7.86 -12.40 12.05
C LEU A 61 7.00 -13.54 11.51
N CYS A 62 7.37 -14.13 10.36
CA CYS A 62 6.64 -15.25 9.77
C CYS A 62 6.67 -16.48 10.69
N LEU A 63 7.84 -16.82 11.24
CA LEU A 63 7.99 -17.94 12.17
C LEU A 63 7.20 -17.72 13.47
N ALA A 64 7.24 -16.51 14.03
CA ALA A 64 6.47 -16.17 15.22
C ALA A 64 4.96 -16.28 14.96
N LEU A 65 4.47 -15.78 13.83
CA LEU A 65 3.06 -15.94 13.44
C LEU A 65 2.66 -17.42 13.30
N ALA A 66 3.52 -18.24 12.67
CA ALA A 66 3.29 -19.67 12.51
C ALA A 66 3.31 -20.44 13.85
N ALA A 67 4.17 -20.03 14.79
CA ALA A 67 4.23 -20.58 16.14
C ALA A 67 2.99 -20.19 16.96
N LEU A 68 2.56 -18.93 16.88
CA LEU A 68 1.37 -18.42 17.56
C LEU A 68 0.08 -19.09 17.06
N GLU A 69 -0.02 -19.41 15.77
CA GLU A 69 -1.20 -20.07 15.20
C GLU A 69 -1.39 -21.49 15.76
N ARG A 70 -0.28 -22.20 16.01
CA ARG A 70 -0.29 -23.54 16.63
C ARG A 70 -0.34 -23.51 18.15
N GLY A 71 -0.05 -22.36 18.75
CA GLY A 71 0.11 -22.18 20.19
C GLY A 71 -1.20 -22.00 20.96
N GLU A 72 -1.06 -21.79 22.26
CA GLU A 72 -2.17 -21.56 23.19
C GLU A 72 -2.71 -20.13 23.14
N SER A 73 -3.78 -19.83 23.87
CA SER A 73 -4.32 -18.46 23.99
C SER A 73 -3.38 -17.53 24.76
N GLN A 74 -2.46 -18.07 25.54
CA GLN A 74 -1.47 -17.30 26.30
C GLN A 74 -0.07 -17.89 26.04
N VAL A 75 0.94 -17.05 25.89
CA VAL A 75 2.30 -17.48 25.58
C VAL A 75 3.34 -16.60 26.26
N ALA A 76 4.37 -17.23 26.82
CA ALA A 76 5.55 -16.55 27.35
C ALA A 76 6.57 -16.30 26.23
N LEU A 77 7.36 -15.21 26.31
CA LEU A 77 8.33 -14.86 25.26
C LEU A 77 9.41 -15.93 25.12
N GLY A 78 9.88 -16.52 26.22
CA GLY A 78 10.79 -17.66 26.21
C GLY A 78 10.22 -18.87 25.46
N ARG A 79 8.96 -19.22 25.72
CA ARG A 79 8.30 -20.32 25.00
C ARG A 79 8.12 -20.03 23.52
N LEU A 80 7.77 -18.79 23.17
CA LEU A 80 7.69 -18.37 21.76
C LEU A 80 9.06 -18.48 21.08
N ALA A 81 10.13 -18.08 21.76
CA ALA A 81 11.51 -18.19 21.29
C ALA A 81 11.89 -19.63 20.97
N GLU A 82 11.60 -20.58 21.88
CA GLU A 82 11.82 -22.01 21.67
C GLU A 82 11.10 -22.53 20.41
N GLN A 83 9.83 -22.17 20.24
CA GLN A 83 9.05 -22.59 19.06
C GLN A 83 9.59 -21.99 17.76
N VAL A 84 10.07 -20.75 17.80
CA VAL A 84 10.69 -20.10 16.64
C VAL A 84 12.01 -20.77 16.28
N VAL A 85 12.85 -21.11 17.25
CA VAL A 85 14.11 -21.85 17.01
C VAL A 85 13.83 -23.23 16.42
N LEU A 86 12.83 -23.95 16.94
CA LEU A 86 12.42 -25.23 16.40
C LEU A 86 11.96 -25.12 14.95
N ALA A 87 11.13 -24.11 14.62
CA ALA A 87 10.67 -23.89 13.26
C ALA A 87 11.77 -23.37 12.31
N ALA A 88 12.78 -22.68 12.85
CA ALA A 88 13.93 -22.21 12.08
C ALA A 88 14.90 -23.32 11.67
N ALA A 89 14.81 -24.51 12.28
CA ALA A 89 15.64 -25.66 11.94
C ALA A 89 15.24 -26.35 10.61
N ASP A 90 14.24 -25.81 9.90
CA ASP A 90 13.82 -26.29 8.59
C ASP A 90 15.01 -26.28 7.59
N PRO A 91 15.26 -27.39 6.86
CA PRO A 91 16.37 -27.49 5.92
C PRO A 91 16.41 -26.39 4.85
N GLU A 92 15.26 -25.91 4.37
CA GLU A 92 15.20 -24.86 3.35
C GLU A 92 15.65 -23.51 3.93
N LEU A 93 15.31 -23.21 5.18
CA LEU A 93 15.76 -22.00 5.88
C LEU A 93 17.26 -22.04 6.15
N VAL A 94 17.76 -23.20 6.60
CA VAL A 94 19.19 -23.41 6.83
C VAL A 94 19.98 -23.27 5.53
N ALA A 95 19.52 -23.87 4.42
CA ALA A 95 20.13 -23.73 3.11
C ALA A 95 20.13 -22.27 2.61
N ALA A 96 19.10 -21.48 2.96
CA ALA A 96 19.02 -20.06 2.66
C ALA A 96 19.91 -19.16 3.55
N GLY A 97 20.70 -19.76 4.45
CA GLY A 97 21.61 -19.08 5.39
C GLY A 97 20.92 -18.45 6.59
N ILE A 98 19.68 -18.88 6.90
CA ILE A 98 18.92 -18.37 8.03
C ILE A 98 18.96 -19.37 9.17
N THR A 99 19.72 -19.05 10.21
CA THR A 99 19.81 -19.86 11.44
C THR A 99 19.58 -18.98 12.66
N PHE A 100 18.86 -19.51 13.64
CA PHE A 100 18.53 -18.81 14.89
C PHE A 100 18.82 -19.72 16.07
N THR A 101 19.52 -19.16 17.06
CA THR A 101 19.79 -19.83 18.34
C THR A 101 19.11 -19.09 19.50
N LEU A 102 18.89 -17.77 19.33
CA LEU A 102 18.39 -16.83 20.34
C LEU A 102 19.24 -16.78 21.63
N GLU A 103 20.45 -17.32 21.59
CA GLU A 103 21.44 -17.27 22.67
C GLU A 103 22.12 -15.91 22.75
N ARG A 104 22.29 -15.25 21.60
CA ARG A 104 22.91 -13.93 21.51
C ARG A 104 21.90 -12.82 21.79
N ARG A 105 22.39 -11.75 22.41
CA ARG A 105 21.58 -10.58 22.77
C ARG A 105 20.97 -9.88 21.54
N ASP A 106 21.69 -9.83 20.42
CA ASP A 106 21.20 -9.22 19.18
C ASP A 106 20.04 -10.01 18.56
N GLU A 107 20.11 -11.35 18.62
CA GLU A 107 19.02 -12.23 18.17
C GLU A 107 17.78 -12.05 19.07
N ARG A 108 17.94 -11.95 20.39
CA ARG A 108 16.84 -11.62 21.32
C ARG A 108 16.26 -10.23 21.08
N LEU A 109 17.08 -9.24 20.72
CA LEU A 109 16.61 -7.89 20.34
C LEU A 109 15.74 -7.93 19.09
N ASP A 110 16.09 -8.76 18.10
CA ASP A 110 15.29 -8.90 16.89
C ASP A 110 13.94 -9.58 17.16
N LEU A 111 13.92 -10.62 18.01
CA LEU A 111 12.65 -11.22 18.43
C LEU A 111 11.79 -10.22 19.23
N ALA A 112 12.39 -9.44 20.13
CA ALA A 112 11.69 -8.39 20.86
C ALA A 112 11.12 -7.33 19.91
N ALA A 113 11.85 -6.93 18.86
CA ALA A 113 11.36 -5.99 17.84
C ALA A 113 10.15 -6.54 17.08
N VAL A 114 10.16 -7.83 16.74
CA VAL A 114 9.03 -8.54 16.11
C VAL A 114 7.82 -8.56 17.04
N VAL A 115 8.01 -8.91 18.31
CA VAL A 115 6.91 -8.95 19.29
C VAL A 115 6.33 -7.57 19.55
N ARG A 116 7.16 -6.52 19.59
CA ARG A 116 6.71 -5.13 19.66
C ARG A 116 5.87 -4.72 18.44
N LEU A 117 6.23 -5.19 17.24
CA LEU A 117 5.38 -5.01 16.06
C LEU A 117 4.04 -5.75 16.22
N LEU A 118 4.06 -6.99 16.71
CA LEU A 118 2.83 -7.76 16.96
C LEU A 118 1.94 -7.12 18.04
N LEU A 119 2.51 -6.48 19.07
CA LEU A 119 1.77 -5.68 20.05
C LEU A 119 1.14 -4.44 19.40
N ARG A 120 1.88 -3.72 18.55
CA ARG A 120 1.38 -2.54 17.82
C ARG A 120 0.23 -2.90 16.88
N LEU A 121 0.35 -4.03 16.16
CA LEU A 121 -0.71 -4.58 15.32
C LEU A 121 -1.84 -5.19 16.15
N GLY A 122 -1.60 -5.39 17.44
CA GLY A 122 -2.51 -5.98 18.39
C GLY A 122 -2.78 -7.46 18.13
N VAL A 123 -1.83 -8.21 17.57
CA VAL A 123 -1.89 -9.67 17.61
C VAL A 123 -1.70 -10.16 19.04
N LEU A 124 -0.80 -9.49 19.78
CA LEU A 124 -0.51 -9.79 21.18
C LEU A 124 -1.05 -8.68 22.08
N ARG A 125 -1.39 -9.05 23.31
CA ARG A 125 -1.66 -8.12 24.42
C ARG A 125 -0.77 -8.51 25.59
N ARG A 126 0.02 -7.55 26.08
CA ARG A 126 0.88 -7.79 27.24
C ARG A 126 0.04 -8.00 28.50
N VAL A 127 0.34 -9.06 29.23
CA VAL A 127 -0.28 -9.40 30.53
C VAL A 127 0.66 -9.05 31.67
N ALA A 128 1.92 -9.49 31.60
CA ALA A 128 2.93 -9.24 32.63
C ALA A 128 4.34 -9.20 32.04
N GLY A 129 5.25 -8.44 32.67
CA GLY A 129 6.68 -8.34 32.29
C GLY A 129 7.00 -7.25 31.26
N HIS A 130 8.26 -7.17 30.86
CA HIS A 130 8.77 -6.23 29.84
C HIS A 130 9.79 -6.91 28.93
N GLU A 131 9.80 -6.58 27.64
CA GLU A 131 10.68 -7.22 26.65
C GLU A 131 12.16 -7.01 26.97
N ASP A 132 12.50 -5.92 27.64
CA ASP A 132 13.88 -5.63 28.04
C ASP A 132 14.40 -6.62 29.10
N ALA A 133 13.52 -7.19 29.92
CA ALA A 133 13.87 -8.25 30.87
C ALA A 133 14.26 -9.54 30.13
N TYR A 134 13.51 -9.90 29.07
CA TYR A 134 13.84 -11.03 28.21
C TYR A 134 15.16 -10.81 27.47
N VAL A 135 15.37 -9.63 26.89
CA VAL A 135 16.61 -9.30 26.17
C VAL A 135 17.83 -9.40 27.09
N SER A 136 17.70 -8.93 28.33
CA SER A 136 18.75 -9.02 29.35
C SER A 136 18.91 -10.41 29.96
N GLY A 137 17.97 -11.33 29.74
CA GLY A 137 17.96 -12.66 30.36
C GLY A 137 17.57 -12.63 31.85
N SER A 138 17.03 -11.51 32.34
CA SER A 138 16.65 -11.33 33.75
C SER A 138 15.22 -11.77 34.06
N GLY A 139 14.38 -12.00 33.05
CA GLY A 139 13.00 -12.44 33.22
C GLY A 139 12.30 -12.68 31.89
N ASP A 140 11.03 -13.10 31.97
CA ASP A 140 10.19 -13.39 30.81
C ASP A 140 8.96 -12.47 30.76
N VAL A 141 8.27 -12.47 29.62
CA VAL A 141 7.07 -11.64 29.37
C VAL A 141 5.93 -12.54 28.95
N LEU A 142 4.76 -12.31 29.52
CA LEU A 142 3.56 -13.08 29.27
C LEU A 142 2.57 -12.29 28.40
N TYR A 143 2.10 -12.93 27.32
CA TYR A 143 1.17 -12.34 26.36
C TYR A 143 -0.11 -13.16 26.23
N ASP A 144 -1.21 -12.45 26.02
CA ASP A 144 -2.48 -12.99 25.55
C ASP A 144 -2.54 -12.84 24.02
N VAL A 145 -2.95 -13.90 23.33
CA VAL A 145 -2.93 -14.02 21.87
C VAL A 145 -4.34 -13.77 21.33
N ARG A 146 -4.51 -12.66 20.61
CA ARG A 146 -5.79 -12.32 19.98
C ARG A 146 -5.94 -13.10 18.67
N ARG A 147 -6.38 -14.34 18.76
CA ARG A 147 -6.50 -15.28 17.62
C ARG A 147 -7.29 -14.73 16.42
N ARG A 148 -8.32 -13.93 16.66
CA ARG A 148 -9.10 -13.30 15.58
C ARG A 148 -8.28 -12.30 14.76
N VAL A 149 -7.39 -11.56 15.42
CA VAL A 149 -6.45 -10.63 14.77
C VAL A 149 -5.33 -11.42 14.08
N LEU A 150 -4.82 -12.47 14.72
CA LEU A 150 -3.81 -13.38 14.19
C LEU A 150 -4.24 -14.03 12.87
N ALA A 151 -5.41 -14.69 12.84
CA ALA A 151 -6.00 -15.26 11.62
C ALA A 151 -6.28 -14.19 10.55
N GLY A 152 -6.39 -12.94 10.99
CA GLY A 152 -6.48 -11.78 10.13
C GLY A 152 -5.20 -11.51 9.36
N MET A 153 -4.00 -11.85 9.86
CA MET A 153 -2.69 -11.33 9.42
C MET A 153 -2.26 -11.68 7.99
N PRO A 154 -2.41 -12.91 7.48
CA PRO A 154 -2.14 -13.20 6.08
C PRO A 154 -3.07 -12.36 5.19
N ALA A 155 -2.48 -11.54 4.32
CA ALA A 155 -3.20 -10.69 3.38
C ALA A 155 -3.11 -11.19 1.93
N SER A 156 -2.53 -12.38 1.70
CA SER A 156 -2.42 -12.95 0.37
C SER A 156 -3.79 -13.32 -0.19
N LEU A 157 -3.96 -13.14 -1.51
CA LEU A 157 -5.19 -13.51 -2.21
C LEU A 157 -5.18 -15.00 -2.57
N ARG A 158 -4.01 -15.51 -2.96
CA ARG A 158 -3.72 -16.95 -3.05
C ARG A 158 -2.92 -17.39 -1.83
N GLY A 159 -3.19 -18.61 -1.36
CA GLY A 159 -2.42 -19.20 -0.26
C GLY A 159 -0.96 -19.43 -0.71
N PRO A 160 0.06 -19.17 0.12
CA PRO A 160 1.46 -19.37 -0.26
C PRO A 160 1.77 -20.80 -0.73
N SER A 161 1.05 -21.80 -0.24
CA SER A 161 1.19 -23.21 -0.65
C SER A 161 0.65 -23.52 -2.05
N MET A 162 -0.09 -22.59 -2.66
CA MET A 162 -0.69 -22.73 -4.00
C MET A 162 0.08 -21.94 -5.06
N VAL A 163 1.24 -21.38 -4.69
CA VAL A 163 2.08 -20.59 -5.60
C VAL A 163 3.09 -21.54 -6.21
N GLU A 164 3.00 -21.72 -7.52
CA GLU A 164 3.90 -22.63 -8.26
C GLU A 164 5.15 -21.91 -8.77
N ALA A 165 5.09 -20.58 -8.92
CA ALA A 165 6.24 -19.78 -9.34
C ALA A 165 7.46 -19.97 -8.41
N GLU A 166 8.66 -19.98 -9.00
CA GLU A 166 9.92 -20.12 -8.26
C GLU A 166 10.63 -18.77 -8.06
N GLY A 167 10.53 -17.86 -9.05
CA GLY A 167 11.12 -16.53 -8.99
C GLY A 167 10.43 -15.62 -7.98
N PHE A 168 11.19 -14.73 -7.33
CA PHE A 168 10.67 -13.82 -6.30
C PHE A 168 9.54 -12.92 -6.82
N GLU A 169 9.76 -12.25 -7.95
CA GLU A 169 8.77 -11.33 -8.56
C GLU A 169 7.53 -12.06 -9.07
N GLU A 170 7.73 -13.24 -9.64
CA GLU A 170 6.66 -14.11 -10.15
C GLU A 170 5.79 -14.62 -8.99
N ARG A 171 6.42 -15.04 -7.88
CA ARG A 171 5.73 -15.42 -6.64
C ARG A 171 4.88 -14.28 -6.08
N LEU A 172 5.44 -13.07 -6.00
CA LEU A 172 4.70 -11.89 -5.53
C LEU A 172 3.49 -11.59 -6.43
N THR A 173 3.68 -11.68 -7.74
CA THR A 173 2.62 -11.49 -8.72
C THR A 173 1.52 -12.53 -8.54
N GLU A 174 1.88 -13.81 -8.46
CA GLU A 174 0.93 -14.91 -8.30
C GLU A 174 0.17 -14.83 -6.97
N MET A 175 0.85 -14.52 -5.86
CA MET A 175 0.24 -14.37 -4.54
C MET A 175 -0.83 -13.26 -4.49
N THR A 176 -0.68 -12.24 -5.33
CA THR A 176 -1.53 -11.05 -5.40
C THR A 176 -2.47 -11.04 -6.61
N ALA A 177 -2.33 -12.00 -7.52
CA ALA A 177 -3.15 -12.10 -8.71
C ALA A 177 -4.59 -12.49 -8.35
N ARG A 178 -5.54 -11.69 -8.85
CA ARG A 178 -6.93 -12.11 -9.01
C ARG A 178 -7.03 -12.83 -10.35
N THR A 179 -7.79 -13.92 -10.43
CA THR A 179 -7.89 -14.83 -11.59
C THR A 179 -7.94 -14.10 -12.94
N ALA A 180 -7.31 -14.70 -13.96
CA ALA A 180 -7.04 -14.14 -15.28
C ALA A 180 -8.23 -13.34 -15.85
N LEU A 181 -7.92 -12.15 -16.36
CA LEU A 181 -8.87 -11.17 -16.84
C LEU A 181 -9.16 -11.46 -18.32
N ASP A 182 -10.14 -12.31 -18.62
CA ASP A 182 -10.47 -12.67 -20.01
C ASP A 182 -11.33 -11.61 -20.75
N SER A 183 -11.42 -10.38 -20.21
CA SER A 183 -12.16 -9.29 -20.85
C SER A 183 -11.53 -7.91 -20.64
N ASP A 184 -11.78 -7.00 -21.59
CA ASP A 184 -11.34 -5.60 -21.53
C ASP A 184 -11.87 -4.87 -20.29
N GLU A 185 -13.11 -5.14 -19.89
CA GLU A 185 -13.72 -4.55 -18.69
C GLU A 185 -12.94 -4.91 -17.43
N LEU A 186 -12.53 -6.18 -17.32
CA LEU A 186 -11.73 -6.67 -16.21
C LEU A 186 -10.33 -6.05 -16.20
N ARG A 187 -9.70 -5.87 -17.37
CA ARG A 187 -8.43 -5.16 -17.51
C ARG A 187 -8.52 -3.70 -17.07
N PHE A 188 -9.52 -2.95 -17.53
CA PHE A 188 -9.72 -1.56 -17.13
C PHE A 188 -10.02 -1.43 -15.62
N ARG A 189 -10.75 -2.39 -15.06
CA ARG A 189 -10.98 -2.46 -13.60
C ARG A 189 -9.68 -2.67 -12.83
N ALA A 190 -8.79 -3.54 -13.32
CA ALA A 190 -7.49 -3.77 -12.70
C ALA A 190 -6.58 -2.53 -12.76
N ILE A 191 -6.53 -1.83 -13.90
CA ILE A 191 -5.80 -0.55 -14.04
C ILE A 191 -6.35 0.49 -13.05
N ARG A 192 -7.67 0.66 -13.00
CA ARG A 192 -8.31 1.59 -12.05
C ARG A 192 -7.96 1.25 -10.59
N TRP A 193 -8.00 -0.04 -10.23
CA TRP A 193 -7.60 -0.48 -8.90
C TRP A 193 -6.14 -0.17 -8.60
N LYS A 194 -5.22 -0.47 -9.52
CA LYS A 194 -3.80 -0.16 -9.37
C LYS A 194 -3.59 1.34 -9.11
N LEU A 195 -4.11 2.19 -10.00
CA LEU A 195 -3.98 3.65 -9.89
C LEU A 195 -4.56 4.19 -8.59
N THR A 196 -5.74 3.69 -8.19
CA THR A 196 -6.36 4.10 -6.92
C THR A 196 -5.53 3.65 -5.70
N ARG A 197 -4.93 2.45 -5.73
CA ARG A 197 -4.05 1.97 -4.66
C ARG A 197 -2.81 2.84 -4.54
N VAL A 198 -2.15 3.12 -5.66
CA VAL A 198 -0.95 3.97 -5.68
C VAL A 198 -1.30 5.34 -5.12
N LEU A 199 -2.35 6.01 -5.60
CA LEU A 199 -2.74 7.34 -5.09
C LEU A 199 -3.20 7.37 -3.62
N LEU A 200 -3.59 6.23 -3.05
CA LEU A 200 -3.97 6.10 -1.64
C LEU A 200 -2.79 5.78 -0.72
N ASP A 201 -1.83 4.98 -1.19
CA ASP A 201 -0.67 4.54 -0.40
C ASP A 201 0.54 5.49 -0.58
N ASP A 202 0.72 6.03 -1.78
CA ASP A 202 1.76 6.98 -2.16
C ASP A 202 1.11 8.29 -2.65
N PRO A 203 1.24 9.41 -1.91
CA PRO A 203 0.51 10.63 -2.22
C PRO A 203 1.00 11.33 -3.50
N VAL A 204 1.99 10.79 -4.22
CA VAL A 204 2.56 11.36 -5.44
C VAL A 204 2.74 10.26 -6.47
N LEU A 205 2.14 10.45 -7.63
CA LEU A 205 2.22 9.56 -8.79
C LEU A 205 2.84 10.32 -9.97
N TYR A 206 4.01 9.88 -10.44
CA TYR A 206 4.64 10.40 -11.65
C TYR A 206 4.12 9.66 -12.88
N TYR A 207 3.97 10.39 -14.00
CA TYR A 207 3.54 9.77 -15.25
C TYR A 207 4.61 8.83 -15.84
N ASP A 208 5.89 9.09 -15.57
CA ASP A 208 7.01 8.28 -16.05
C ASP A 208 7.09 6.88 -15.40
N ASP A 209 6.39 6.68 -14.27
CA ASP A 209 6.34 5.39 -13.56
C ASP A 209 5.19 4.49 -14.06
N LEU A 210 4.36 4.97 -14.99
CA LEU A 210 3.20 4.26 -15.51
C LEU A 210 3.48 3.59 -16.85
N ALA A 211 2.86 2.43 -17.07
CA ALA A 211 2.81 1.84 -18.41
C ALA A 211 1.91 2.67 -19.34
N ASP A 212 2.10 2.54 -20.66
CA ASP A 212 1.39 3.35 -21.66
C ASP A 212 -0.14 3.25 -21.56
N ASP A 213 -0.66 2.05 -21.27
CA ASP A 213 -2.10 1.80 -21.10
C ASP A 213 -2.65 2.40 -19.80
N GLU A 214 -1.86 2.33 -18.72
CA GLU A 214 -2.16 2.95 -17.43
C GLU A 214 -2.19 4.48 -17.54
N LEU A 215 -1.22 5.08 -18.25
CA LEU A 215 -1.15 6.51 -18.49
C LEU A 215 -2.31 6.98 -19.37
N ALA A 216 -2.62 6.23 -20.44
CA ALA A 216 -3.77 6.52 -21.30
C ALA A 216 -5.10 6.46 -20.52
N TYR A 217 -5.25 5.46 -19.64
CA TYR A 217 -6.42 5.35 -18.78
C TYR A 217 -6.50 6.49 -17.77
N LEU A 218 -5.40 6.77 -17.06
CA LEU A 218 -5.33 7.85 -16.08
C LEU A 218 -5.68 9.18 -16.74
N THR A 219 -5.12 9.49 -17.91
CA THR A 219 -5.39 10.75 -18.62
C THR A 219 -6.89 10.94 -18.92
N ARG A 220 -7.59 9.85 -19.28
CA ARG A 220 -9.04 9.88 -19.57
C ARG A 220 -9.90 9.93 -18.31
N GLN A 221 -9.50 9.23 -17.25
CA GLN A 221 -10.33 8.99 -16.05
C GLN A 221 -9.83 9.72 -14.79
N ARG A 222 -8.81 10.59 -14.91
CA ARG A 222 -8.15 11.26 -13.77
C ARG A 222 -9.16 11.92 -12.84
N GLY A 223 -10.05 12.76 -13.39
CA GLY A 223 -11.02 13.51 -12.60
C GLY A 223 -11.97 12.59 -11.82
N PHE A 224 -12.34 11.45 -12.40
CA PHE A 224 -13.17 10.46 -11.72
C PHE A 224 -12.42 9.78 -10.55
N ILE A 225 -11.18 9.33 -10.78
CA ILE A 225 -10.37 8.67 -9.75
C ILE A 225 -10.09 9.63 -8.60
N THR A 226 -9.62 10.84 -8.89
CA THR A 226 -9.22 11.80 -7.86
C THR A 226 -10.41 12.34 -7.08
N ALA A 227 -11.54 12.61 -7.74
CA ALA A 227 -12.77 13.00 -7.04
C ALA A 227 -13.23 11.92 -6.07
N ARG A 228 -13.19 10.65 -6.49
CA ARG A 228 -13.61 9.54 -5.64
C ARG A 228 -12.73 9.35 -4.41
N ILE A 229 -11.41 9.55 -4.57
CA ILE A 229 -10.46 9.55 -3.45
C ILE A 229 -10.74 10.74 -2.53
N ASN A 230 -10.88 11.95 -3.08
CA ASN A 230 -11.18 13.17 -2.31
C ASN A 230 -12.45 13.03 -1.47
N GLU A 231 -13.53 12.50 -2.04
CA GLU A 231 -14.79 12.26 -1.34
C GLU A 231 -14.63 11.38 -0.09
N LEU A 232 -13.76 10.37 -0.14
CA LEU A 232 -13.56 9.46 0.99
C LEU A 232 -12.53 9.99 1.99
N THR A 233 -11.40 10.49 1.51
CA THR A 233 -10.22 10.77 2.34
C THR A 233 -10.04 12.24 2.69
N GLY A 234 -10.69 13.13 1.94
CA GLY A 234 -10.47 14.57 1.99
C GLY A 234 -9.16 15.02 1.33
N LEU A 235 -8.38 14.10 0.73
CA LEU A 235 -7.15 14.45 0.03
C LEU A 235 -7.47 15.25 -1.23
N VAL A 236 -6.84 16.41 -1.40
CA VAL A 236 -7.07 17.31 -2.53
C VAL A 236 -6.10 16.97 -3.66
N PRO A 237 -6.59 16.74 -4.89
CA PRO A 237 -5.72 16.46 -6.02
C PRO A 237 -5.02 17.73 -6.51
N GLU A 238 -3.70 17.65 -6.63
CA GLU A 238 -2.86 18.63 -7.32
C GLU A 238 -2.32 17.98 -8.59
N VAL A 239 -2.63 18.56 -9.75
CA VAL A 239 -2.24 18.03 -11.06
C VAL A 239 -1.17 18.91 -11.66
N ARG A 240 -0.06 18.30 -12.06
CA ARG A 240 1.06 18.97 -12.71
C ARG A 240 1.42 18.26 -14.01
N ALA A 241 2.40 18.82 -14.73
CA ALA A 241 2.89 18.24 -15.98
C ALA A 241 3.62 16.91 -15.74
N GLU A 242 4.28 16.79 -14.58
CA GLU A 242 5.04 15.61 -14.15
C GLU A 242 4.19 14.49 -13.53
N GLY A 243 3.01 14.81 -13.02
CA GLY A 243 2.22 13.82 -12.27
C GLY A 243 1.00 14.37 -11.53
N VAL A 244 0.47 13.54 -10.63
CA VAL A 244 -0.67 13.84 -9.76
C VAL A 244 -0.26 13.61 -8.31
N ALA A 245 -0.57 14.56 -7.43
CA ALA A 245 -0.40 14.40 -5.99
C ALA A 245 -1.74 14.48 -5.25
N MET A 246 -1.94 13.64 -4.23
CA MET A 246 -3.09 13.66 -3.32
C MET A 246 -2.64 14.30 -1.99
N VAL A 247 -2.95 15.58 -1.81
CA VAL A 247 -2.43 16.42 -0.72
C VAL A 247 -3.42 16.46 0.45
N ASP A 248 -2.95 16.24 1.68
CA ASP A 248 -3.75 16.48 2.89
C ASP A 248 -3.73 17.98 3.26
N PRO A 249 -4.87 18.69 3.13
CA PRO A 249 -4.95 20.13 3.37
C PRO A 249 -4.70 20.53 4.84
N TRP A 250 -4.81 19.60 5.79
CA TRP A 250 -4.69 19.88 7.22
C TRP A 250 -3.24 19.81 7.74
N THR A 251 -2.35 19.17 6.98
CA THR A 251 -0.93 18.98 7.35
C THR A 251 -0.15 20.29 7.49
N THR A 252 -0.62 21.37 6.87
CA THR A 252 0.02 22.70 6.88
C THR A 252 -0.01 23.38 8.27
N SER A 253 -0.78 22.87 9.24
CA SER A 253 -1.01 23.53 10.53
C SER A 253 -0.15 23.03 11.72
N ARG A 254 0.68 21.99 11.56
CA ARG A 254 1.72 21.67 12.55
C ARG A 254 3.06 22.21 12.09
N THR A 255 3.52 23.24 12.80
CA THR A 255 4.83 23.87 12.69
C THR A 255 5.92 22.87 12.26
N CYS A 256 6.35 22.94 10.99
CA CYS A 256 7.49 22.19 10.51
C CYS A 256 8.74 22.63 11.29
N ALA A 257 9.27 21.74 12.13
CA ALA A 257 10.50 21.96 12.91
C ALA A 257 11.77 21.90 12.04
N CYS A 258 11.69 22.42 10.82
CA CYS A 258 12.73 22.34 9.80
C CYS A 258 13.48 23.67 9.59
N ARG A 259 13.15 24.72 10.34
CA ARG A 259 13.71 26.07 10.14
C ARG A 259 15.25 26.14 10.28
N ASN A 260 15.90 25.18 10.97
CA ASN A 260 17.34 25.22 11.26
C ASN A 260 18.13 23.93 10.93
N ARG A 261 17.67 23.03 10.05
CA ARG A 261 18.44 21.80 9.71
C ARG A 261 18.53 21.58 8.19
N ALA A 262 19.75 21.38 7.69
CA ALA A 262 20.00 21.15 6.27
C ALA A 262 19.17 19.97 5.73
N PRO A 263 18.64 20.06 4.50
CA PRO A 263 17.75 19.03 3.95
C PRO A 263 18.50 17.73 3.71
N THR A 264 18.00 16.63 4.28
CA THR A 264 18.39 15.26 3.91
C THR A 264 17.23 14.56 3.23
N ALA A 265 17.54 13.65 2.29
CA ALA A 265 16.65 13.01 1.32
C ALA A 265 15.53 12.11 1.90
N THR A 266 15.24 12.19 3.20
CA THR A 266 14.30 11.30 3.89
C THR A 266 13.21 12.06 4.67
N SER A 267 13.15 13.39 4.56
CA SER A 267 12.09 14.20 5.17
C SER A 267 11.16 14.78 4.09
N PRO A 268 9.92 14.26 3.93
CA PRO A 268 9.00 14.74 2.90
C PRO A 268 8.43 16.14 3.17
N CYS A 269 8.65 16.71 4.36
CA CYS A 269 8.05 17.98 4.77
C CYS A 269 8.87 19.24 4.42
N CYS A 270 10.04 19.10 3.80
CA CYS A 270 10.96 20.22 3.48
C CYS A 270 11.21 20.34 1.97
N TRP A 271 10.16 20.47 1.17
CA TRP A 271 10.29 20.70 -0.26
C TRP A 271 9.83 22.12 -0.62
N PRO A 272 10.76 23.07 -0.84
CA PRO A 272 10.39 24.36 -1.41
C PRO A 272 10.12 24.19 -2.91
N GLY A 273 8.84 24.26 -3.31
CA GLY A 273 8.39 24.81 -4.59
C GLY A 273 8.72 24.10 -5.91
N THR A 274 9.60 23.10 -5.96
CA THR A 274 9.95 22.37 -7.19
C THR A 274 10.08 20.87 -6.94
N TRP A 275 9.26 20.07 -7.64
CA TRP A 275 9.45 18.61 -7.72
C TRP A 275 10.69 18.32 -8.59
N HIS A 276 11.89 18.46 -8.03
CA HIS A 276 13.10 17.97 -8.68
C HIS A 276 13.10 16.44 -8.68
N GLY A 277 13.26 15.88 -9.89
CA GLY A 277 13.30 14.45 -10.17
C GLY A 277 14.32 13.71 -9.31
N ARG A 278 13.97 12.47 -8.95
CA ARG A 278 14.91 11.53 -8.35
C ARG A 278 16.11 11.32 -9.30
N PRO A 279 17.34 11.20 -8.78
CA PRO A 279 18.42 10.63 -9.56
C PRO A 279 18.12 9.13 -9.78
N GLY A 280 17.56 8.79 -10.94
CA GLY A 280 17.46 7.42 -11.41
C GLY A 280 18.84 6.87 -11.84
N PRO A 281 19.01 5.54 -11.90
CA PRO A 281 20.28 4.93 -12.28
C PRO A 281 20.62 5.32 -13.72
N SER A 282 21.88 5.69 -13.91
CA SER A 282 22.44 6.16 -15.17
C SER A 282 22.20 5.17 -16.32
N SER A 283 21.28 5.50 -17.24
CA SER A 283 21.45 5.12 -18.64
C SER A 283 20.84 6.18 -19.56
N ARG A 284 21.73 6.84 -20.28
CA ARG A 284 21.54 7.87 -21.29
C ARG A 284 20.46 7.49 -22.32
N ARG A 285 19.53 8.41 -22.58
CA ARG A 285 19.15 8.75 -23.95
C ARG A 285 18.64 10.19 -24.04
N ASN A 286 19.37 10.95 -24.83
CA ASN A 286 19.25 12.36 -25.09
C ASN A 286 18.01 12.60 -25.97
N TRP A 287 17.00 13.33 -25.49
CA TRP A 287 15.85 13.75 -26.31
C TRP A 287 15.56 15.23 -26.10
N ARG A 288 16.42 16.09 -26.65
CA ARG A 288 15.98 17.39 -27.19
C ARG A 288 15.59 17.14 -28.65
N SER A 289 14.31 16.87 -28.90
CA SER A 289 13.62 17.06 -30.19
C SER A 289 12.39 16.16 -30.25
N ALA A 290 11.31 16.57 -29.62
CA ALA A 290 9.94 16.28 -30.06
C ALA A 290 9.04 17.14 -29.19
N TYR A 291 8.36 18.09 -29.80
CA TYR A 291 7.07 18.72 -29.47
C TYR A 291 7.10 20.15 -30.01
N GLY A 292 6.89 20.22 -31.33
CA GLY A 292 6.45 21.44 -31.97
C GLY A 292 5.01 21.74 -31.56
N ASN A 293 4.77 23.02 -31.29
CA ASN A 293 3.52 23.77 -31.38
C ASN A 293 2.20 22.98 -31.38
N TRP A 294 1.49 23.04 -30.24
CA TRP A 294 0.03 22.89 -30.21
C TRP A 294 -0.62 24.28 -30.24
N PRO A 295 -1.62 24.54 -31.10
CA PRO A 295 -2.27 25.84 -31.20
C PRO A 295 -3.26 26.05 -30.04
N GLN A 296 -3.23 27.26 -29.49
CA GLN A 296 -4.25 27.77 -28.58
C GLN A 296 -5.56 27.93 -29.36
N SER A 297 -6.61 27.20 -28.97
CA SER A 297 -7.97 27.43 -29.47
C SER A 297 -8.56 28.63 -28.74
N THR A 298 -8.71 29.73 -29.46
CA THR A 298 -9.50 30.89 -29.06
C THR A 298 -10.99 30.58 -29.26
N ALA A 299 -11.79 30.98 -28.28
CA ALA A 299 -13.23 30.80 -28.25
C ALA A 299 -13.91 31.47 -29.47
N GLY A 300 -14.70 30.69 -30.20
CA GLY A 300 -15.49 31.14 -31.34
C GLY A 300 -16.75 31.88 -30.90
N SER A 301 -16.88 33.12 -31.35
CA SER A 301 -18.12 33.89 -31.46
C SER A 301 -19.02 33.28 -32.54
N GLY A 302 -20.24 32.89 -32.16
CA GLY A 302 -21.22 32.24 -33.04
C GLY A 302 -21.91 33.18 -34.05
N PRO A 303 -22.47 32.65 -35.16
CA PRO A 303 -23.28 33.45 -36.06
C PRO A 303 -24.79 33.27 -35.83
N SER A 304 -25.47 34.41 -35.98
CA SER A 304 -26.91 34.63 -35.89
C SER A 304 -27.72 33.86 -36.94
N ARG A 305 -28.79 33.19 -36.51
CA ARG A 305 -29.87 32.68 -37.37
C ARG A 305 -30.81 33.82 -37.77
N ARG A 306 -30.91 34.13 -39.08
CA ARG A 306 -32.07 34.81 -39.67
C ARG A 306 -32.95 33.76 -40.34
N GLY A 307 -34.22 33.75 -39.97
CA GLY A 307 -35.26 32.96 -40.63
C GLY A 307 -35.85 33.71 -41.81
N SER A 308 -36.21 32.97 -42.85
CA SER A 308 -37.14 33.39 -43.88
C SER A 308 -38.03 32.20 -44.25
N ARG A 309 -39.33 32.51 -44.34
CA ARG A 309 -40.49 31.65 -44.59
C ARG A 309 -40.57 31.21 -46.05
N GLU A 310 -41.17 30.04 -46.31
CA GLU A 310 -42.06 29.74 -47.45
C GLU A 310 -42.65 28.32 -47.26
N ARG A 311 -43.89 28.20 -46.76
CA ARG A 311 -45.15 27.90 -47.49
C ARG A 311 -45.16 26.58 -48.32
N SER A 312 -45.83 25.57 -47.74
CA SER A 312 -46.59 24.46 -48.35
C SER A 312 -47.51 24.92 -49.51
N PRO A 313 -48.12 24.05 -50.38
CA PRO A 313 -48.74 22.74 -50.01
C PRO A 313 -48.86 21.62 -51.09
N ASN A 314 -49.19 20.38 -50.64
CA ASN A 314 -50.19 19.45 -51.21
C ASN A 314 -50.08 18.09 -50.48
N SER A 315 -51.07 17.60 -49.70
CA SER A 315 -52.44 17.15 -49.98
C SER A 315 -52.54 15.65 -50.37
N SER A 316 -53.21 14.89 -49.47
CA SER A 316 -53.92 13.61 -49.71
C SER A 316 -53.06 12.37 -50.00
N ARG A 317 -53.30 11.18 -49.43
CA ARG A 317 -54.58 10.47 -49.25
C ARG A 317 -54.57 9.48 -48.08
N ARG A 318 -55.78 9.30 -47.51
CA ARG A 318 -56.24 8.23 -46.62
C ARG A 318 -56.13 6.84 -47.27
N ARG A 319 -55.78 5.82 -46.49
CA ARG A 319 -56.70 4.76 -46.00
C ARG A 319 -56.07 4.07 -44.81
#